data_AF-A0A9P5PED0-F1
#
_entry.id   AF-A0A9P5PED0-F1
#
_cell.length_a   1.000
_cell.length_b   1.000
_cell.length_c   1.000
_cell.angle_alpha   90.00
_cell.angle_beta   90.00
_cell.angle_gamma   90.00
#
_symmetry.space_group_name_H-M   'P 1'
#
loop_
_entity.id
_entity.type
_entity.pdbx_description
1 polymer ?
#
loop_
_entity_poly.entity_id
_entity_poly.type
_entity_poly.pdbx_seq_one_letter_code
_entity_poly.pdbx_strand_id
1 'polypeptide(L)'
;MIAGKLEEGACGWNCSVDGHTISAFPQFKDQVTNYIACDSAETLEVGQHTLNVNFYFPSKITSTLWLDSIQYQPLPSDPLDSVMFRIHNSDPSIDYSNSSGEWFWQEAQTNATDRIGANMGFAFNGSSVTLYTLVLTSNGTEPLNAAKGFHFLDGNSNSTLFELPGSIKIRILHHCTKLPSLHRTQPLHVTA
;
A
#
# COMPACT_ATOMS: atom_id res chain seq x y z
N MET A 1 0.05 15.58 14.44
CA MET A 1 -0.04 16.32 13.17
C MET A 1 1.07 17.36 13.16
N ILE A 2 2.17 17.10 12.45
CA ILE A 2 3.27 18.07 12.31
C ILE A 2 3.17 18.59 10.87
N ALA A 3 2.65 19.80 10.72
CA ALA A 3 2.71 20.52 9.45
C ALA A 3 4.14 21.01 9.26
N GLY A 4 4.94 20.28 8.48
CA GLY A 4 6.25 20.74 8.04
C GLY A 4 6.10 21.89 7.05
N LYS A 5 6.82 22.98 7.30
CA LYS A 5 6.91 24.15 6.41
C LYS A 5 7.51 23.70 5.06
N LEU A 6 6.75 23.84 3.96
CA LEU A 6 7.26 23.61 2.61
C LEU A 6 8.36 24.64 2.32
N GLU A 7 9.60 24.18 2.11
CA GLU A 7 10.71 25.06 1.73
C GLU A 7 10.52 25.61 0.32
N GLU A 8 10.98 26.84 0.12
CA GLU A 8 10.92 27.56 -1.15
C GLU A 8 11.78 26.83 -2.19
N GLY A 9 11.15 26.26 -3.22
CA GLY A 9 11.80 25.36 -4.19
C GLY A 9 11.40 23.89 -4.08
N ALA A 10 10.43 23.52 -3.25
CA ALA A 10 9.91 22.16 -3.15
C ALA A 10 8.89 21.83 -4.27
N CYS A 11 8.99 20.62 -4.82
CA CYS A 11 7.91 20.01 -5.60
C CYS A 11 6.74 19.64 -4.66
N GLY A 12 5.51 19.72 -5.14
CA GLY A 12 4.35 19.35 -4.32
C GLY A 12 3.07 19.22 -5.12
N TRP A 13 1.97 18.94 -4.44
CA TRP A 13 0.64 18.90 -5.02
C TRP A 13 -0.42 19.35 -4.02
N ASN A 14 -1.58 19.76 -4.55
CA ASN A 14 -2.81 19.88 -3.78
C ASN A 14 -3.94 19.12 -4.47
N CYS A 15 -4.98 18.87 -3.70
CA CYS A 15 -6.05 17.96 -4.08
C CYS A 15 -7.39 18.58 -3.71
N SER A 16 -8.39 18.43 -4.58
CA SER A 16 -9.77 18.76 -4.26
C SER A 16 -10.74 17.80 -4.93
N VAL A 17 -11.89 17.58 -4.29
CA VAL A 17 -13.02 16.83 -4.83
C VAL A 17 -14.22 17.77 -4.86
N ASP A 18 -14.82 17.96 -6.03
CA ASP A 18 -15.97 18.86 -6.24
C ASP A 18 -15.75 20.28 -5.70
N GLY A 19 -14.52 20.77 -5.84
CA GLY A 19 -14.11 22.10 -5.34
C GLY A 19 -13.77 22.17 -3.85
N HIS A 20 -13.93 21.08 -3.09
CA HIS A 20 -13.54 20.98 -1.68
C HIS A 20 -12.13 20.43 -1.54
N THR A 21 -11.24 21.16 -0.86
CA THR A 21 -9.87 20.72 -0.62
C THR A 21 -9.84 19.48 0.27
N ILE A 22 -9.09 18.46 -0.15
CA ILE A 22 -8.86 17.24 0.64
C ILE A 22 -7.40 17.13 1.10
N SER A 23 -7.12 16.18 1.98
CA SER A 23 -5.78 15.97 2.52
C SER A 23 -4.80 15.59 1.41
N ALA A 24 -3.67 16.28 1.36
CA ALA A 24 -2.53 15.96 0.52
C ALA A 24 -1.37 15.49 1.39
N PHE A 25 -0.71 14.40 1.03
CA PHE A 25 0.43 13.89 1.79
C PHE A 25 1.74 14.51 1.32
N PRO A 26 2.71 14.69 2.23
CA PRO A 26 4.03 15.19 1.85
C PRO A 26 4.82 14.15 1.05
N GLN A 27 5.75 14.63 0.25
CA GLN A 27 6.77 13.78 -0.36
C GLN A 27 7.76 13.32 0.72
N PHE A 28 7.98 12.02 0.82
CA PHE A 28 9.08 11.46 1.62
C PHE A 28 10.34 11.41 0.76
N LYS A 29 11.46 11.92 1.28
CA LYS A 29 12.73 12.02 0.53
C LYS A 29 13.27 10.66 0.08
N ASP A 30 12.94 9.60 0.83
CA ASP A 30 13.39 8.24 0.56
C ASP A 30 12.43 7.46 -0.36
N GLN A 31 11.26 8.03 -0.66
CA GLN A 31 10.28 7.45 -1.56
C GLN A 31 10.56 7.97 -2.97
N VAL A 32 10.66 7.07 -3.94
CA VAL A 32 10.93 7.43 -5.36
C VAL A 32 9.70 7.21 -6.25
N THR A 33 8.81 6.29 -5.85
CA THR A 33 7.59 5.91 -6.58
C THR A 33 6.44 5.64 -5.59
N ASN A 34 5.22 5.49 -6.11
CA ASN A 34 4.03 5.10 -5.34
C ASN A 34 3.62 6.12 -4.26
N TYR A 35 3.77 7.41 -4.53
CA TYR A 35 3.29 8.45 -3.62
C TYR A 35 1.77 8.38 -3.50
N ILE A 36 1.29 8.31 -2.26
CA ILE A 36 -0.12 8.59 -1.98
C ILE A 36 -0.26 10.10 -2.10
N ALA A 37 -0.86 10.59 -3.18
CA ALA A 37 -0.97 12.02 -3.39
C ALA A 37 -2.07 12.61 -2.48
N CYS A 38 -3.25 12.04 -2.55
CA CYS A 38 -4.46 12.58 -1.95
C CYS A 38 -5.23 11.49 -1.23
N ASP A 39 -5.91 11.84 -0.14
CA ASP A 39 -6.93 11.01 0.49
C ASP A 39 -8.07 11.92 0.95
N SER A 40 -9.30 11.60 0.55
CA SER A 40 -10.47 12.35 1.03
C SER A 40 -10.71 12.10 2.51
N ALA A 41 -10.32 10.94 3.04
CA ALA A 41 -10.63 10.42 4.39
C ALA A 41 -12.12 10.40 4.76
N GLU A 42 -12.98 10.94 3.89
CA GLU A 42 -14.41 11.11 4.05
C GLU A 42 -15.15 10.34 2.97
N THR A 43 -16.33 9.83 3.33
CA THR A 43 -17.28 9.22 2.40
C THR A 43 -17.89 10.32 1.56
N LEU A 44 -17.73 10.21 0.24
CA LEU A 44 -18.41 11.08 -0.72
C LEU A 44 -19.87 10.59 -0.87
N GLU A 45 -20.77 11.52 -1.16
CA GLU A 45 -22.15 11.18 -1.51
C GLU A 45 -22.21 10.24 -2.73
N VAL A 46 -23.30 9.50 -2.90
CA VAL A 46 -23.43 8.63 -4.07
C VAL A 46 -23.55 9.46 -5.34
N GLY A 47 -22.57 9.39 -6.24
CA GLY A 47 -22.65 10.07 -7.52
C GLY A 47 -21.34 10.19 -8.28
N GLN A 48 -21.37 11.03 -9.32
CA GLN A 48 -20.19 11.41 -10.07
C GLN A 48 -19.45 12.54 -9.35
N HIS A 49 -18.15 12.35 -9.13
CA HIS A 49 -17.27 13.33 -8.51
C HIS A 49 -16.13 13.72 -9.44
N THR A 50 -15.59 14.92 -9.25
CA THR A 50 -14.41 15.40 -9.98
C THR A 50 -13.23 15.56 -9.02
N LEU A 51 -12.25 14.67 -9.11
CA LEU A 51 -10.96 14.81 -8.44
C LEU A 51 -10.04 15.73 -9.26
N ASN A 52 -9.62 16.84 -8.66
CA ASN A 52 -8.62 17.74 -9.22
C ASN A 52 -7.32 17.64 -8.42
N VAL A 53 -6.22 17.33 -9.10
CA VAL A 53 -4.87 17.27 -8.52
C VAL A 53 -3.99 18.29 -9.23
N ASN A 54 -3.53 19.32 -8.52
CA ASN A 54 -2.63 20.31 -9.09
C ASN A 54 -1.22 20.09 -8.59
N PHE A 55 -0.30 19.85 -9.51
CA PHE A 55 1.12 19.67 -9.22
C PHE A 55 1.89 20.98 -9.39
N TYR A 56 2.85 21.21 -8.51
CA TYR A 56 3.72 22.39 -8.53
C TYR A 56 5.17 21.94 -8.56
N PHE A 57 5.94 22.47 -9.52
CA PHE A 57 7.36 22.18 -9.68
C PHE A 57 8.16 23.49 -9.72
N PRO A 58 9.31 23.57 -9.01
CA PRO A 58 10.27 24.64 -9.24
C PRO A 58 10.78 24.55 -10.69
N SER A 59 10.79 25.69 -11.39
CA SER A 59 10.91 25.79 -12.85
C SER A 59 12.09 25.04 -13.53
N LYS A 60 11.88 24.70 -14.82
CA LYS A 60 12.80 24.14 -15.86
C LYS A 60 13.01 22.63 -15.94
N ILE A 61 12.42 21.82 -15.06
CA ILE A 61 12.47 20.37 -15.24
C ILE A 61 11.24 19.93 -16.04
N THR A 62 11.46 19.31 -17.20
CA THR A 62 10.43 18.53 -17.91
C THR A 62 10.17 17.24 -17.13
N SER A 63 9.36 17.34 -16.08
CA SER A 63 8.95 16.19 -15.28
C SER A 63 7.83 15.45 -15.99
N THR A 64 7.96 14.14 -16.11
CA THR A 64 6.84 13.27 -16.51
C THR A 64 6.12 12.80 -15.26
N LEU A 65 4.82 13.01 -15.21
CA LEU A 65 3.94 12.47 -14.18
C LEU A 65 3.22 11.25 -14.73
N TRP A 66 3.17 10.20 -13.93
CA TRP A 66 2.40 8.99 -14.22
C TRP A 66 1.40 8.82 -13.11
N LEU A 67 0.12 8.75 -13.47
CA LEU A 67 -0.93 8.32 -12.55
C LEU A 67 -0.91 6.80 -12.53
N ASP A 68 -0.72 6.22 -11.34
CA ASP A 68 -0.72 4.78 -11.16
C ASP A 68 -2.15 4.26 -10.98
N SER A 69 -2.82 4.66 -9.89
CA SER A 69 -4.20 4.25 -9.60
C SER A 69 -4.99 5.33 -8.87
N ILE A 70 -6.31 5.21 -8.97
CA ILE A 70 -7.28 5.87 -8.10
C ILE A 70 -8.01 4.77 -7.36
N GLN A 71 -8.01 4.84 -6.03
CA GLN A 71 -8.72 3.90 -5.17
C GLN A 71 -10.00 4.58 -4.69
N TYR A 72 -11.12 3.88 -4.79
CA TYR A 72 -12.42 4.34 -4.32
C TYR A 72 -13.20 3.15 -3.76
N GLN A 73 -14.17 3.43 -2.90
CA GLN A 73 -15.12 2.44 -2.42
C GLN A 73 -16.28 2.34 -3.42
N PRO A 74 -16.51 1.18 -4.05
CA PRO A 74 -17.64 1.01 -4.95
C PRO A 74 -18.95 0.97 -4.18
N LEU A 75 -20.04 1.28 -4.88
CA LEU A 75 -21.39 1.19 -4.36
C LEU A 75 -21.83 -0.29 -4.27
N PRO A 76 -22.75 -0.64 -3.35
CA PRO A 76 -23.28 -1.99 -3.27
C PRO A 76 -23.95 -2.49 -4.55
N SER A 77 -24.37 -1.57 -5.43
CA SER A 77 -25.00 -1.87 -6.73
C SER A 77 -24.02 -1.98 -7.89
N ASP A 78 -22.74 -1.64 -7.71
CA ASP A 78 -21.77 -1.68 -8.79
C ASP A 78 -21.52 -3.14 -9.21
N PRO A 79 -21.38 -3.44 -10.51
CA PRO A 79 -21.02 -4.78 -10.95
C PRO A 79 -19.56 -5.07 -10.55
N LEU A 80 -19.38 -5.95 -9.56
CA LEU A 80 -18.07 -6.26 -8.99
C LEU A 80 -17.39 -7.46 -9.67
N ASP A 81 -18.04 -8.08 -10.65
CA ASP A 81 -17.63 -9.36 -11.24
C ASP A 81 -16.29 -9.31 -11.98
N SER A 82 -15.80 -8.11 -12.31
CA SER A 82 -14.54 -7.91 -13.05
C SER A 82 -13.61 -6.86 -12.44
N VAL A 83 -13.77 -6.53 -11.16
CA VAL A 83 -12.91 -5.54 -10.49
C VAL A 83 -11.97 -6.20 -9.49
N MET A 84 -10.80 -5.59 -9.31
CA MET A 84 -9.85 -6.00 -8.28
C MET A 84 -10.09 -5.15 -7.03
N PHE A 85 -10.31 -5.82 -5.89
CA PHE A 85 -10.40 -5.15 -4.60
C PHE A 85 -9.05 -5.12 -3.92
N ARG A 86 -8.70 -3.96 -3.37
CA ARG A 86 -7.68 -3.86 -2.35
C ARG A 86 -8.37 -3.85 -1.00
N ILE A 87 -8.09 -4.87 -0.19
CA ILE A 87 -8.56 -4.94 1.19
C ILE A 87 -7.44 -4.40 2.08
N HIS A 88 -7.76 -3.42 2.92
CA HIS A 88 -6.81 -2.87 3.89
C HIS A 88 -6.63 -3.83 5.06
N ASN A 89 -5.44 -3.90 5.68
CA ASN A 89 -5.17 -4.81 6.81
C ASN A 89 -5.94 -4.45 8.10
N SER A 90 -6.65 -3.32 8.11
CA SER A 90 -7.57 -2.94 9.21
C SER A 90 -9.03 -3.23 8.88
N ASP A 91 -9.31 -3.86 7.73
CA ASP A 91 -10.67 -4.22 7.35
C ASP A 91 -11.21 -5.27 8.35
N PRO A 92 -12.42 -5.07 8.91
CA PRO A 92 -12.98 -5.97 9.92
C PRO A 92 -13.27 -7.38 9.40
N SER A 93 -13.24 -7.61 8.08
CA SER A 93 -13.33 -8.95 7.50
C SER A 93 -12.05 -9.79 7.65
N ILE A 94 -10.93 -9.16 8.03
CA ILE A 94 -9.68 -9.87 8.32
C ILE A 94 -9.66 -10.27 9.79
N ASP A 95 -9.58 -11.57 10.04
CA ASP A 95 -9.44 -12.13 11.38
C ASP A 95 -7.96 -12.34 11.71
N TYR A 96 -7.44 -11.54 12.63
CA TYR A 96 -6.13 -11.75 13.23
C TYR A 96 -6.31 -12.56 14.51
N SER A 97 -6.27 -13.88 14.40
CA SER A 97 -6.49 -14.72 15.58
C SER A 97 -5.32 -14.61 16.56
N ASN A 98 -5.48 -13.79 17.59
CA ASN A 98 -4.52 -13.66 18.69
C ASN A 98 -4.34 -14.96 19.50
N SER A 99 -5.13 -16.00 19.22
CA SER A 99 -4.96 -17.33 19.81
C SER A 99 -3.73 -18.09 19.27
N SER A 100 -3.21 -17.67 18.12
CA SER A 100 -2.19 -18.40 17.35
C SER A 100 -0.82 -17.72 17.33
N GLY A 101 -0.80 -16.42 17.61
CA GLY A 101 0.38 -15.59 17.73
C GLY A 101 -0.02 -14.13 17.91
N GLU A 102 0.75 -13.39 18.68
CA GLU A 102 0.49 -11.98 18.99
C GLU A 102 0.71 -11.14 17.72
N TRP A 103 -0.37 -10.70 17.08
CA TRP A 103 -0.33 -9.65 16.07
C TRP A 103 -0.30 -8.29 16.75
N PHE A 104 0.54 -7.39 16.25
CA PHE A 104 0.63 -6.03 16.76
C PHE A 104 0.61 -5.02 15.62
N TRP A 105 0.09 -3.85 15.92
CA TRP A 105 0.10 -2.71 15.03
C TRP A 105 1.52 -2.17 14.89
N GLN A 106 2.01 -2.09 13.65
CA GLN A 106 3.29 -1.50 13.29
C GLN A 106 3.05 -0.20 12.50
N GLU A 107 4.09 0.64 12.43
CA GLU A 107 4.11 1.86 11.62
C GLU A 107 3.63 1.61 10.16
N ALA A 108 3.34 2.69 9.43
CA ALA A 108 2.79 2.65 8.07
C ALA A 108 1.43 1.93 7.93
N GLN A 109 0.64 1.92 9.01
CA GLN A 109 -0.70 1.37 9.07
C GLN A 109 -0.78 -0.15 8.86
N THR A 110 0.25 -0.90 9.22
CA THR A 110 0.34 -2.34 8.98
C THR A 110 0.19 -3.17 10.25
N ASN A 111 -0.29 -4.41 10.12
CA ASN A 111 -0.25 -5.42 11.18
C ASN A 111 0.93 -6.36 10.95
N ALA A 112 1.67 -6.67 12.02
CA ALA A 112 2.86 -7.51 11.96
C ALA A 112 2.90 -8.52 13.10
N THR A 113 3.73 -9.54 12.93
CA THR A 113 4.03 -10.54 13.95
C THR A 113 5.42 -11.14 13.70
N ASP A 114 6.12 -11.49 14.77
CA ASP A 114 7.38 -12.24 14.76
C ASP A 114 7.21 -13.63 15.40
N ARG A 115 5.97 -14.00 15.73
CA ARG A 115 5.64 -15.25 16.43
C ARG A 115 5.37 -16.37 15.43
N ILE A 116 6.09 -17.48 15.59
CA ILE A 116 5.77 -18.72 14.87
C ILE A 116 4.38 -19.19 15.27
N GLY A 117 3.55 -19.53 14.29
CA GLY A 117 2.19 -20.01 14.49
C GLY A 117 1.11 -18.94 14.35
N ALA A 118 1.49 -17.65 14.31
CA ALA A 118 0.56 -16.56 14.05
C ALA A 118 -0.18 -16.78 12.73
N ASN A 119 -1.50 -16.63 12.75
CA ASN A 119 -2.36 -16.80 11.59
C ASN A 119 -3.23 -15.57 11.36
N MET A 120 -3.62 -15.40 10.09
CA MET A 120 -4.66 -14.46 9.68
C MET A 120 -5.65 -15.20 8.78
N GLY A 121 -6.94 -14.90 8.93
CA GLY A 121 -8.02 -15.41 8.12
C GLY A 121 -8.66 -14.30 7.30
N PHE A 122 -9.03 -14.59 6.06
CA PHE A 122 -9.82 -13.69 5.23
C PHE A 122 -10.75 -14.52 4.37
N ALA A 123 -12.05 -14.28 4.50
CA ALA A 123 -13.07 -14.88 3.66
C ALA A 123 -13.36 -13.96 2.47
N PHE A 124 -13.33 -14.50 1.25
CA PHE A 124 -13.62 -13.74 0.05
C PHE A 124 -14.52 -14.52 -0.90
N ASN A 125 -15.27 -13.79 -1.72
CA ASN A 125 -16.02 -14.34 -2.84
C ASN A 125 -15.40 -13.80 -4.13
N GLY A 126 -14.58 -14.61 -4.80
CA GLY A 126 -13.86 -14.21 -6.00
C GLY A 126 -13.07 -15.36 -6.60
N SER A 127 -12.39 -15.11 -7.72
CA SER A 127 -11.61 -16.14 -8.43
C SER A 127 -10.18 -16.29 -7.93
N SER A 128 -9.63 -15.28 -7.25
CA SER A 128 -8.24 -15.25 -6.79
C SER A 128 -8.03 -14.23 -5.69
N VAL A 129 -7.06 -14.47 -4.82
CA VAL A 129 -6.60 -13.52 -3.81
C VAL A 129 -5.07 -13.45 -3.83
N THR A 130 -4.52 -12.25 -3.68
CA THR A 130 -3.07 -12.02 -3.58
C THR A 130 -2.78 -11.30 -2.27
N LEU A 131 -1.90 -11.88 -1.45
CA LEU A 131 -1.40 -11.24 -0.24
C LEU A 131 -0.17 -10.40 -0.57
N TYR A 132 -0.20 -9.13 -0.19
CA TYR A 132 0.96 -8.24 -0.25
C TYR A 132 1.56 -8.08 1.15
N THR A 133 2.81 -8.48 1.30
CA THR A 133 3.55 -8.38 2.56
C THR A 133 4.73 -7.42 2.42
N LEU A 134 5.02 -6.69 3.48
CA LEU A 134 6.19 -5.82 3.57
C LEU A 134 7.13 -6.33 4.66
N VAL A 135 8.43 -6.18 4.43
CA VAL A 135 9.48 -6.49 5.41
C VAL A 135 10.04 -5.15 5.88
N LEU A 136 9.49 -4.63 6.97
CA LEU A 136 9.77 -3.29 7.49
C LEU A 136 10.74 -3.35 8.68
N THR A 137 11.87 -2.66 8.57
CA THR A 137 12.83 -2.49 9.66
C THR A 137 12.59 -1.12 10.31
N SER A 138 12.47 -1.09 11.64
CA SER A 138 12.14 0.12 12.39
C SER A 138 13.24 1.18 12.37
N ASN A 139 14.50 0.79 12.10
CA ASN A 139 15.66 1.69 12.17
C ASN A 139 16.57 1.65 10.93
N GLY A 140 16.20 0.93 9.87
CA GLY A 140 16.98 0.80 8.62
C GLY A 140 18.36 0.13 8.75
N THR A 141 18.81 -0.22 9.96
CA THR A 141 20.17 -0.71 10.22
C THR A 141 20.26 -2.23 10.37
N GLU A 142 19.23 -2.87 10.91
CA GLU A 142 19.25 -4.31 11.15
C GLU A 142 18.62 -5.09 9.98
N PRO A 143 19.37 -6.04 9.38
CA PRO A 143 18.81 -6.91 8.36
C PRO A 143 17.76 -7.83 8.98
N LEU A 144 16.57 -7.85 8.38
CA LEU A 144 15.52 -8.79 8.75
C LEU A 144 15.80 -10.16 8.13
N ASN A 145 15.69 -11.20 8.94
CA ASN A 145 15.84 -12.58 8.49
C ASN A 145 14.70 -12.95 7.54
N ALA A 146 14.99 -13.87 6.62
CA ALA A 146 13.94 -14.48 5.81
C ALA A 146 12.96 -15.25 6.72
N ALA A 147 11.68 -15.21 6.36
CA ALA A 147 10.63 -15.93 7.05
C ALA A 147 9.91 -16.88 6.09
N LYS A 148 9.14 -17.80 6.65
CA LYS A 148 8.33 -18.76 5.91
C LYS A 148 6.90 -18.68 6.39
N GLY A 149 5.97 -18.73 5.46
CA GLY A 149 4.56 -18.76 5.75
C GLY A 149 3.87 -19.91 5.03
N PHE A 150 2.69 -20.25 5.49
CA PHE A 150 1.84 -21.25 4.90
C PHE A 150 0.48 -20.62 4.63
N HIS A 151 -0.13 -20.96 3.49
CA HIS A 151 -1.53 -20.65 3.24
C HIS A 151 -2.31 -21.92 2.94
N PHE A 152 -3.60 -21.89 3.28
CA PHE A 152 -4.57 -22.94 2.99
C PHE A 152 -5.90 -22.28 2.63
N LEU A 153 -6.66 -22.92 1.75
CA LEU A 153 -7.98 -22.46 1.31
C LEU A 153 -9.04 -23.39 1.90
N ASP A 154 -10.16 -22.82 2.33
CA ASP A 154 -11.36 -23.54 2.79
C ASP A 154 -11.10 -24.59 3.89
N GLY A 155 -10.15 -24.31 4.78
CA GLY A 155 -9.78 -25.23 5.87
C GLY A 155 -9.12 -26.53 5.41
N ASN A 156 -8.71 -26.61 4.14
CA ASN A 156 -7.96 -27.75 3.62
C ASN A 156 -6.60 -27.85 4.32
N SER A 157 -6.26 -29.03 4.84
CA SER A 157 -4.97 -29.26 5.51
C SER A 157 -3.78 -29.26 4.54
N ASN A 158 -4.02 -29.26 3.23
CA ASN A 158 -2.97 -29.08 2.22
C ASN A 158 -2.52 -27.61 2.18
N SER A 159 -1.46 -27.32 2.95
CA SER A 159 -0.83 -26.02 2.97
C SER A 159 0.17 -25.83 1.83
N THR A 160 0.19 -24.66 1.22
CA THR A 160 1.25 -24.23 0.30
C THR A 160 2.24 -23.35 1.05
N LEU A 161 3.52 -23.71 1.01
CA LEU A 161 4.62 -22.94 1.56
C LEU A 161 4.93 -21.73 0.67
N PHE A 162 5.14 -20.56 1.28
CA PHE A 162 5.74 -19.40 0.62
C PHE A 162 6.88 -18.84 1.47
N GLU A 163 7.85 -18.22 0.79
CA GLU A 163 9.01 -17.60 1.43
C GLU A 163 8.87 -16.08 1.43
N LEU A 164 9.11 -15.47 2.58
CA LEU A 164 9.26 -14.04 2.75
C LEU A 164 10.76 -13.73 2.74
N PRO A 165 11.29 -13.12 1.67
CA PRO A 165 12.72 -12.83 1.61
C PRO A 165 13.10 -11.87 2.74
N GLY A 166 14.28 -12.09 3.32
CA GLY A 166 14.86 -11.13 4.26
C GLY A 166 15.13 -9.77 3.61
N SER A 167 15.36 -8.74 4.42
CA SER A 167 15.58 -7.39 3.89
C SER A 167 16.85 -7.35 3.03
N ILE A 168 16.74 -6.80 1.83
CA ILE A 168 17.89 -6.43 1.00
C ILE A 168 18.37 -5.02 1.36
N LYS A 169 19.68 -4.85 1.57
CA LYS A 169 20.25 -3.53 1.89
C LYS A 169 20.24 -2.66 0.64
N ILE A 170 19.25 -1.77 0.51
CA ILE A 170 19.18 -0.81 -0.59
C ILE A 170 20.09 0.40 -0.26
N ARG A 171 21.18 0.60 -1.00
CA ARG A 171 21.89 1.90 -1.02
C ARG A 171 21.19 2.81 -2.01
N ILE A 172 20.41 3.77 -1.53
CA ILE A 172 19.86 4.83 -2.37
C ILE A 172 20.96 5.87 -2.56
N LEU A 173 21.51 5.95 -3.78
CA LEU A 173 22.32 7.09 -4.21
C LEU A 173 21.37 8.22 -4.58
N HIS A 174 21.33 9.25 -3.73
CA HIS A 174 20.59 10.48 -3.98
C HIS A 174 21.18 11.21 -5.18
N HIS A 175 20.48 11.19 -6.30
CA HIS A 175 20.51 12.23 -7.34
C HIS A 175 19.16 12.16 -8.06
N CYS A 176 18.50 13.31 -8.24
CA CYS A 176 17.32 13.46 -9.10
C CYS A 176 17.71 13.20 -10.57
N THR A 177 17.98 11.94 -10.92
CA THR A 177 18.17 11.50 -12.29
C THR A 177 17.55 10.12 -12.44
N LYS A 178 16.68 10.07 -13.45
CA LYS A 178 16.02 8.91 -14.05
C LYS A 178 16.80 7.59 -13.82
N LEU A 179 16.27 6.72 -12.99
CA LEU A 179 16.68 5.32 -12.92
C LEU A 179 15.70 4.45 -13.75
N PRO A 180 16.20 3.43 -14.47
CA PRO A 180 15.37 2.56 -15.28
C PRO A 180 14.40 1.75 -14.41
N SER A 181 13.20 1.50 -14.93
CA SER A 181 12.14 0.78 -14.23
C SER A 181 12.62 -0.62 -13.83
N LEU A 182 12.86 -0.83 -12.54
CA LEU A 182 12.85 -2.16 -11.95
C LEU A 182 11.48 -2.36 -11.29
N HIS A 183 10.52 -2.82 -12.10
CA HIS A 183 9.37 -3.53 -11.59
C HIS A 183 9.82 -4.93 -11.21
N ARG A 184 9.82 -5.22 -9.91
CA ARG A 184 9.80 -6.59 -9.43
C ARG A 184 8.77 -6.73 -8.31
N THR A 185 7.52 -6.49 -8.66
CA THR A 185 6.41 -7.16 -8.00
C THR A 185 6.39 -8.59 -8.54
N GLN A 186 6.67 -9.57 -7.68
CA GLN A 186 6.29 -10.95 -7.95
C GLN A 186 4.88 -11.14 -7.38
N PRO A 187 3.81 -11.03 -8.20
CA PRO A 187 2.51 -11.52 -7.77
C PRO A 187 2.62 -13.04 -7.60
N LEU A 188 2.25 -13.55 -6.42
CA LEU A 188 1.97 -14.96 -6.26
C LEU A 188 0.64 -15.23 -6.97
N HIS A 189 0.71 -15.62 -8.24
CA HIS A 189 -0.45 -16.07 -9.00
C HIS A 189 -0.86 -17.46 -8.48
N VAL A 190 -1.90 -17.49 -7.63
CA VAL A 190 -2.64 -18.72 -7.36
C VAL A 190 -3.84 -18.71 -8.29
N THR A 191 -3.84 -19.60 -9.27
CA THR A 191 -5.00 -19.87 -10.13
C THR A 191 -5.72 -21.09 -9.55
N ALA A 192 -7.04 -20.97 -9.38
CA ALA A 192 -7.91 -22.11 -9.14
C ALA A 192 -8.18 -22.85 -10.45
#